data_AF-A0A661V489-F1
#
_entry.id   AF-A0A661V489-F1
#
_cell.length_a   1.000
_cell.length_b   1.000
_cell.length_c   1.000
_cell.angle_alpha   90.00
_cell.angle_beta   90.00
_cell.angle_gamma   90.00
#
_symmetry.space_group_name_H-M   'P 1'
#
loop_
_entity.id
_entity.type
_entity.pdbx_description
1 polymer ?
#
loop_
_entity_poly.entity_id
_entity_poly.type
_entity_poly.pdbx_seq_one_letter_code
_entity_poly.pdbx_strand_id
1 'polypeptide(L)'
;MVQRTDPQAKRAKLEAWLRKKMPSAENVLVSQLEKAAGGYGSEIHFFDASWQEGGQEKTEKLVIREEPMVFRVFPEYNMVREFNTMKSLQDSDVPVPKMYWLEEVARVLGAPFFIMGKVDGEIIDPQQFADVPRGPIYEANPEERGKIWRQSLEVVAKINTIDCEKLGFSDVGAPGCEIAALDRQIGFYERMAEWAEIEPRSLVESAFDWFKKNRFEPAHICLCWGDARPANLMYRDGEITAVIDWDMTHIGATETDLAWFLAIDWLNGDEGLGGRPYLEGMPDRKESIRIYEDAVGRKLENLFYHEAFAFFRLGIIFGRVVKNIPGIPPEYIPQNLPLLKLANMLDLGDRI
;
A
#
# COMPACT_ATOMS: atom_id res chain seq x y z
N MET A 1 23.41 -21.78 -0.83
CA MET A 1 22.60 -20.54 -0.94
C MET A 1 21.53 -20.76 -1.98
N VAL A 2 20.27 -20.45 -1.68
CA VAL A 2 19.21 -20.46 -2.71
C VAL A 2 19.52 -19.32 -3.68
N GLN A 3 19.89 -19.62 -4.93
CA GLN A 3 19.92 -18.61 -5.99
C GLN A 3 18.48 -18.20 -6.27
N ARG A 4 18.04 -17.11 -5.64
CA ARG A 4 16.69 -16.54 -5.75
C ARG A 4 16.39 -15.98 -7.15
N THR A 5 17.43 -15.75 -7.95
CA THR A 5 17.36 -15.15 -9.28
C THR A 5 17.23 -16.15 -10.42
N ASP A 6 17.36 -17.46 -10.17
CA ASP A 6 17.14 -18.49 -11.20
C ASP A 6 15.65 -18.84 -11.27
N PRO A 7 14.93 -18.46 -12.36
CA PRO A 7 13.49 -18.69 -12.47
C PRO A 7 13.12 -20.18 -12.51
N GLN A 8 13.98 -21.04 -13.07
CA GLN A 8 13.72 -22.47 -13.18
C GLN A 8 13.89 -23.15 -11.81
N ALA A 9 14.96 -22.83 -11.08
CA ALA A 9 15.15 -23.34 -9.73
C ALA A 9 14.07 -22.85 -8.76
N LYS A 10 13.62 -21.59 -8.91
CA LYS A 10 12.53 -21.01 -8.12
C LYS A 10 11.21 -21.76 -8.37
N ARG A 11 10.85 -21.95 -9.65
CA ARG A 11 9.68 -22.72 -10.07
C ARG A 11 9.68 -24.14 -9.48
N ALA A 12 10.79 -24.87 -9.62
CA ALA A 12 10.89 -26.25 -9.12
C ALA A 12 10.72 -26.34 -7.59
N LYS A 13 11.27 -25.37 -6.83
CA LYS A 13 11.10 -25.31 -5.38
C LYS A 13 9.67 -24.96 -4.97
N LEU A 14 9.04 -24.04 -5.69
CA LEU A 14 7.65 -23.67 -5.47
C LEU A 14 6.71 -24.85 -5.72
N GLU A 15 6.92 -25.61 -6.80
CA GLU A 15 6.17 -26.82 -7.12
C GLU A 15 6.30 -27.88 -6.02
N ALA A 16 7.53 -28.16 -5.57
CA ALA A 16 7.78 -29.09 -4.47
C ALA A 16 7.15 -28.64 -3.14
N TRP A 17 7.08 -27.33 -2.90
CA TRP A 17 6.42 -26.76 -1.73
C TRP A 17 4.89 -26.84 -1.83
N LEU A 18 4.30 -26.55 -2.99
CA LEU A 18 2.86 -26.66 -3.23
C LEU A 18 2.35 -28.09 -3.03
N ARG A 19 3.11 -29.10 -3.46
CA ARG A 19 2.80 -30.53 -3.17
C ARG A 19 2.66 -30.82 -1.68
N LYS A 20 3.44 -30.14 -0.82
CA LYS A 20 3.34 -30.30 0.63
C LYS A 20 2.13 -29.58 1.22
N LYS A 21 1.72 -28.46 0.61
CA LYS A 21 0.55 -27.67 1.03
C LYS A 21 -0.78 -28.29 0.56
N MET A 22 -0.74 -29.11 -0.48
CA MET A 22 -1.90 -29.79 -1.07
C MET A 22 -1.70 -31.32 -1.05
N PRO A 23 -1.81 -31.99 0.11
CA PRO A 23 -1.50 -33.42 0.24
C PRO A 23 -2.44 -34.34 -0.57
N SER A 24 -3.62 -33.85 -0.93
CA SER A 24 -4.61 -34.57 -1.75
C SER A 24 -4.43 -34.31 -3.26
N ALA A 25 -3.52 -33.42 -3.64
CA ALA A 25 -3.26 -33.08 -5.03
C ALA A 25 -2.18 -33.98 -5.63
N GLU A 26 -2.49 -34.58 -6.78
CA GLU A 26 -1.58 -35.35 -7.61
C GLU A 26 -1.09 -34.50 -8.78
N ASN A 27 0.08 -34.83 -9.33
CA ASN A 27 0.62 -34.17 -10.53
C ASN A 27 0.65 -32.64 -10.45
N VAL A 28 0.97 -32.07 -9.28
CA VAL A 28 1.10 -30.61 -9.11
C VAL A 28 2.20 -30.08 -10.01
N LEU A 29 1.84 -29.12 -10.86
CA LEU A 29 2.69 -28.41 -11.80
C LEU A 29 2.55 -26.90 -11.59
N VAL A 30 3.65 -26.18 -11.74
CA VAL A 30 3.70 -24.72 -11.74
C VAL A 30 4.08 -24.25 -13.14
N SER A 31 3.46 -23.19 -13.68
CA SER A 31 3.85 -22.59 -14.96
C SER A 31 5.20 -21.87 -14.89
N GLN A 32 5.61 -21.19 -15.96
CA GLN A 32 6.68 -20.20 -15.83
C GLN A 32 6.23 -19.05 -14.92
N LEU A 33 7.18 -18.50 -14.15
CA LEU A 33 6.93 -17.35 -13.28
C LEU A 33 7.12 -16.06 -14.08
N GLU A 34 6.05 -15.29 -14.23
CA GLU A 34 6.07 -14.02 -14.94
C GLU A 34 6.22 -12.87 -13.95
N LYS A 35 7.31 -12.10 -14.03
CA LYS A 35 7.53 -10.98 -13.11
C LYS A 35 6.54 -9.85 -13.40
N ALA A 36 5.91 -9.31 -12.36
CA ALA A 36 5.05 -8.14 -12.50
C ALA A 36 5.85 -6.89 -12.91
N ALA A 37 5.25 -6.04 -13.74
CA ALA A 37 5.89 -4.80 -14.22
C ALA A 37 5.98 -3.70 -13.14
N GLY A 38 5.24 -3.82 -12.04
CA GLY A 38 5.18 -2.87 -10.93
C GLY A 38 5.32 -3.52 -9.55
N GLY A 39 5.13 -2.74 -8.49
CA GLY A 39 5.26 -3.21 -7.10
C GLY A 39 6.69 -3.19 -6.57
N TYR A 40 7.41 -2.08 -6.73
CA TYR A 40 8.84 -1.95 -6.36
C TYR A 40 9.16 -2.26 -4.88
N GLY A 41 8.15 -2.27 -4.00
CA GLY A 41 8.27 -2.67 -2.59
C GLY A 41 8.32 -4.18 -2.35
N SER A 42 8.12 -5.03 -3.36
CA SER A 42 8.13 -6.49 -3.22
C SER A 42 8.55 -7.21 -4.51
N GLU A 43 8.93 -8.48 -4.40
CA GLU A 43 9.11 -9.33 -5.58
C GLU A 43 7.79 -10.04 -5.90
N ILE A 44 7.12 -9.62 -6.98
CA ILE A 44 5.79 -10.14 -7.37
C ILE A 44 5.89 -10.93 -8.67
N HIS A 45 5.37 -12.16 -8.68
CA HIS A 45 5.28 -12.97 -9.89
C HIS A 45 3.89 -13.59 -10.07
N PHE A 46 3.44 -13.68 -11.33
CA PHE A 46 2.25 -14.40 -11.74
C PHE A 46 2.60 -15.81 -12.19
N PHE A 47 1.74 -16.77 -11.90
CA PHE A 47 1.87 -18.14 -12.38
C PHE A 47 0.55 -18.90 -12.27
N ASP A 48 0.42 -19.95 -13.07
CA ASP A 48 -0.67 -20.91 -12.96
C ASP A 48 -0.16 -22.15 -12.20
N ALA A 49 -0.97 -22.65 -11.26
CA ALA A 49 -0.77 -23.96 -10.65
C ALA A 49 -1.85 -24.91 -11.16
N SER A 50 -1.45 -26.05 -11.70
CA SER A 50 -2.36 -27.13 -12.11
C SER A 50 -2.09 -28.41 -11.34
N TRP A 51 -3.15 -29.16 -11.05
CA TRP A 51 -3.06 -30.43 -10.32
C TRP A 51 -4.29 -31.30 -10.57
N GLN A 52 -4.21 -32.57 -10.18
CA GLN A 52 -5.32 -33.50 -10.16
C GLN A 52 -5.80 -33.71 -8.72
N GLU A 53 -7.10 -33.64 -8.47
CA GLU A 53 -7.69 -33.91 -7.16
C GLU A 53 -9.08 -34.55 -7.34
N GLY A 54 -9.31 -35.71 -6.71
CA GLY A 54 -10.57 -36.43 -6.86
C GLY A 54 -10.87 -36.86 -8.31
N GLY A 55 -9.84 -37.15 -9.11
CA GLY A 55 -9.98 -37.53 -10.52
C GLY A 55 -10.29 -36.38 -11.48
N GLN A 56 -10.27 -35.13 -11.01
CA GLN A 56 -10.48 -33.94 -11.83
C GLN A 56 -9.20 -33.13 -11.95
N GLU A 57 -8.94 -32.59 -13.13
CA GLU A 57 -7.89 -31.60 -13.35
C GLU A 57 -8.38 -30.22 -12.90
N LYS A 58 -7.56 -29.51 -12.13
CA LYS A 58 -7.80 -28.18 -11.62
C LYS A 58 -6.64 -27.27 -11.99
N THR A 59 -6.95 -26.01 -12.26
CA THR A 59 -5.96 -24.96 -12.52
C THR A 59 -6.39 -23.69 -11.81
N GLU A 60 -5.45 -23.04 -11.12
CA GLU A 60 -5.64 -21.75 -10.46
C GLU A 60 -4.60 -20.75 -10.94
N LYS A 61 -5.04 -19.52 -11.21
CA LYS A 61 -4.14 -18.38 -11.50
C LYS A 61 -3.74 -17.74 -10.19
N LEU A 62 -2.45 -17.65 -9.94
CA LEU A 62 -1.89 -17.28 -8.64
C LEU A 62 -0.88 -16.15 -8.77
N VAL A 63 -0.71 -15.43 -7.66
CA VAL A 63 0.30 -14.41 -7.45
C VAL A 63 1.15 -14.84 -6.27
N ILE A 64 2.47 -14.81 -6.43
CA ILE A 64 3.40 -14.91 -5.30
C ILE A 64 3.94 -13.51 -5.00
N ARG A 65 3.87 -13.11 -3.73
CA ARG A 65 4.51 -11.89 -3.20
C ARG A 65 5.59 -12.31 -2.21
N GLU A 66 6.82 -11.93 -2.49
CA GLU A 66 8.00 -12.23 -1.69
C GLU A 66 8.63 -10.95 -1.15
N GLU A 67 9.25 -11.07 0.02
CA GLU A 67 10.08 -10.00 0.56
C GLU A 67 11.17 -9.57 -0.46
N PRO A 68 11.35 -8.26 -0.70
CA PRO A 68 12.28 -7.77 -1.71
C PRO A 68 13.73 -8.11 -1.39
N MET A 69 14.50 -8.40 -2.44
CA MET A 69 15.92 -8.78 -2.31
C MET A 69 16.89 -7.63 -2.39
N VAL A 70 16.70 -6.79 -3.41
CA VAL A 70 17.73 -5.85 -3.87
C VAL A 70 17.38 -4.46 -3.38
N PHE A 71 16.19 -3.98 -3.74
CA PHE A 71 15.71 -2.68 -3.35
C PHE A 71 14.66 -2.82 -2.24
N ARG A 72 14.99 -2.32 -1.05
CA ARG A 72 14.06 -2.24 0.08
C ARG A 72 13.60 -0.79 0.24
N VAL A 73 12.29 -0.58 0.19
CA VAL A 73 11.63 0.67 0.57
C VAL A 73 11.61 0.83 2.09
N PHE A 74 11.28 -0.23 2.83
CA PHE A 74 11.21 -0.22 4.29
C PHE A 74 12.41 -0.91 4.96
N PRO A 75 12.77 -0.52 6.21
CA PRO A 75 13.82 -1.20 6.98
C PRO A 75 13.45 -2.65 7.33
N GLU A 76 12.16 -2.93 7.50
CA GLU A 76 11.61 -4.22 7.89
C GLU A 76 10.35 -4.52 7.09
N TYR A 77 10.15 -5.79 6.73
CA TYR A 77 8.94 -6.29 6.07
C TYR A 77 8.29 -7.33 6.96
N ASN A 78 6.97 -7.28 7.07
CA ASN A 78 6.19 -8.27 7.81
C ASN A 78 5.15 -8.92 6.89
N MET A 79 5.62 -9.88 6.10
CA MET A 79 4.79 -10.65 5.18
C MET A 79 3.67 -11.43 5.90
N VAL A 80 3.91 -11.82 7.16
CA VAL A 80 2.92 -12.51 8.00
C VAL A 80 1.76 -11.58 8.34
N ARG A 81 2.07 -10.34 8.77
CA ARG A 81 1.06 -9.32 9.05
C ARG A 81 0.25 -8.99 7.80
N GLU A 82 0.91 -8.80 6.65
CA GLU A 82 0.22 -8.55 5.38
C GLU A 82 -0.74 -9.71 5.04
N PHE A 83 -0.24 -10.95 5.06
CA PHE A 83 -1.03 -12.14 4.78
C PHE A 83 -2.22 -12.29 5.73
N ASN A 84 -1.99 -12.20 7.05
CA ASN A 84 -3.03 -12.36 8.06
C ASN A 84 -4.09 -11.25 7.95
N THR A 85 -3.66 -10.01 7.65
CA THR A 85 -4.60 -8.90 7.45
C THR A 85 -5.54 -9.19 6.29
N MET A 86 -4.98 -9.50 5.11
CA MET A 86 -5.78 -9.82 3.94
C MET A 86 -6.60 -11.10 4.14
N LYS A 87 -6.09 -12.09 4.88
CA LYS A 87 -6.80 -13.33 5.18
C LYS A 87 -8.05 -13.08 6.01
N SER A 88 -7.94 -12.28 7.07
CA SER A 88 -9.07 -11.88 7.91
C SER A 88 -10.10 -11.04 7.16
N LEU A 89 -9.67 -10.23 6.20
CA LEU A 89 -10.57 -9.40 5.38
C LEU A 89 -11.40 -10.19 4.37
N GLN A 90 -11.02 -11.44 4.04
CA GLN A 90 -11.78 -12.24 3.08
C GLN A 90 -13.23 -12.50 3.51
N ASP A 91 -13.50 -12.51 4.81
CA ASP A 91 -14.83 -12.74 5.38
C ASP A 91 -15.59 -11.41 5.60
N SER A 92 -15.08 -10.31 5.04
CA SER A 92 -15.67 -8.97 5.10
C SER A 92 -16.13 -8.48 3.72
N ASP A 93 -16.75 -7.29 3.67
CA ASP A 93 -17.17 -6.64 2.42
C ASP A 93 -16.03 -5.90 1.68
N VAL A 94 -14.79 -5.97 2.18
CA VAL A 94 -13.63 -5.39 1.52
C VAL A 94 -13.12 -6.39 0.48
N PRO A 95 -13.09 -6.01 -0.82
CA PRO A 95 -12.65 -6.92 -1.86
C PRO A 95 -11.14 -7.13 -1.73
N VAL A 96 -10.71 -8.31 -1.29
CA VAL A 96 -9.30 -8.70 -1.25
C VAL A 96 -9.07 -9.97 -2.07
N PRO A 97 -7.87 -10.15 -2.66
CA PRO A 97 -7.52 -11.41 -3.29
C PRO A 97 -7.69 -12.61 -2.35
N LYS A 98 -8.08 -13.76 -2.90
CA LYS A 98 -8.14 -15.00 -2.14
C LYS A 98 -6.74 -15.42 -1.68
N MET A 99 -6.49 -15.36 -0.39
CA MET A 99 -5.27 -15.79 0.29
C MET A 99 -5.25 -17.31 0.44
N TYR A 100 -4.21 -17.93 -0.13
CA TYR A 100 -4.05 -19.39 -0.15
C TYR A 100 -3.08 -19.87 0.93
N TRP A 101 -1.81 -19.47 0.84
CA TRP A 101 -0.75 -20.05 1.68
C TRP A 101 0.32 -19.03 2.05
N LEU A 102 0.87 -19.20 3.26
CA LEU A 102 2.00 -18.43 3.80
C LEU A 102 3.20 -19.36 4.04
N GLU A 103 4.39 -18.84 3.72
CA GLU A 103 5.68 -19.34 4.16
C GLU A 103 6.38 -18.24 4.96
N GLU A 104 6.50 -18.45 6.27
CA GLU A 104 7.00 -17.44 7.20
C GLU A 104 8.53 -17.35 7.23
N VAL A 105 9.22 -18.39 6.74
CA VAL A 105 10.68 -18.48 6.84
C VAL A 105 11.34 -18.66 5.47
N ALA A 106 12.58 -18.18 5.36
CA ALA A 106 13.37 -18.19 4.12
C ALA A 106 13.78 -19.58 3.58
N ARG A 107 13.18 -20.68 4.04
CA ARG A 107 13.65 -22.06 3.76
C ARG A 107 13.44 -22.49 2.31
N VAL A 108 12.36 -22.02 1.68
CA VAL A 108 11.96 -22.50 0.35
C VAL A 108 12.57 -21.64 -0.73
N LEU A 109 12.27 -20.34 -0.71
CA LEU A 109 12.68 -19.40 -1.75
C LEU A 109 13.76 -18.42 -1.28
N GLY A 110 14.35 -18.61 -0.09
CA GLY A 110 15.34 -17.68 0.46
C GLY A 110 14.75 -16.37 1.01
N ALA A 111 13.42 -16.28 1.14
CA ALA A 111 12.68 -15.25 1.87
C ALA A 111 11.31 -15.78 2.30
N PRO A 112 10.67 -15.13 3.30
CA PRO A 112 9.24 -15.24 3.52
C PRO A 112 8.44 -14.81 2.28
N PHE A 113 7.30 -15.45 2.06
CA PHE A 113 6.39 -15.13 0.97
C PHE A 113 4.99 -15.65 1.25
N PHE A 114 4.02 -15.13 0.50
CA PHE A 114 2.70 -15.73 0.44
C PHE A 114 2.18 -15.86 -0.98
N ILE A 115 1.16 -16.69 -1.12
CA ILE A 115 0.45 -16.94 -2.37
C ILE A 115 -1.01 -16.53 -2.21
N MET A 116 -1.48 -15.76 -3.18
CA MET A 116 -2.85 -15.32 -3.32
C MET A 116 -3.39 -15.60 -4.72
N GLY A 117 -4.70 -15.55 -4.89
CA GLY A 117 -5.36 -15.66 -6.17
C GLY A 117 -5.06 -14.44 -7.03
N LYS A 118 -4.87 -14.67 -8.32
CA LYS A 118 -4.81 -13.58 -9.29
C LYS A 118 -6.21 -13.01 -9.47
N VAL A 119 -6.36 -11.72 -9.23
CA VAL A 119 -7.58 -10.98 -9.56
C VAL A 119 -7.43 -10.41 -10.97
N ASP A 120 -8.53 -10.42 -11.72
CA ASP A 120 -8.58 -9.76 -13.03
C ASP A 120 -9.10 -8.34 -12.84
N GLY A 121 -8.37 -7.38 -13.41
CA GLY A 121 -8.69 -5.97 -13.35
C GLY A 121 -7.51 -5.12 -13.81
N GLU A 122 -7.81 -3.86 -14.03
CA GLU A 122 -6.88 -2.80 -14.40
C GLU A 122 -6.52 -1.97 -13.17
N ILE A 123 -5.32 -1.39 -13.16
CA ILE A 123 -4.91 -0.43 -12.14
C ILE A 123 -4.84 0.96 -12.77
N ILE A 124 -4.87 1.99 -11.92
CA ILE A 124 -4.60 3.36 -12.35
C ILE A 124 -3.09 3.58 -12.25
N ASP A 125 -2.46 4.00 -13.36
CA ASP A 125 -1.04 4.32 -13.34
C ASP A 125 -0.78 5.55 -12.45
N PRO A 126 0.26 5.53 -11.60
CA PRO A 126 0.68 6.70 -10.85
C PRO A 126 1.23 7.76 -11.81
N GLN A 127 0.54 8.91 -11.89
CA GLN A 127 0.83 10.00 -12.84
C GLN A 127 2.27 10.52 -12.81
N GLN A 128 2.89 10.52 -11.64
CA GLN A 128 4.20 11.11 -11.39
C GLN A 128 5.38 10.37 -12.04
N PHE A 129 5.16 9.16 -12.56
CA PHE A 129 6.22 8.35 -13.18
C PHE A 129 5.91 7.90 -14.62
N ALA A 130 4.80 8.36 -15.19
CA ALA A 130 4.35 7.96 -16.53
C ALA A 130 4.29 9.14 -17.50
N ASP A 131 4.93 9.01 -18.66
CA ASP A 131 4.85 10.00 -19.75
C ASP A 131 3.40 10.19 -20.24
N VAL A 132 2.63 9.09 -20.27
CA VAL A 132 1.21 9.07 -20.58
C VAL A 132 0.54 8.13 -19.58
N PRO A 133 -0.08 8.65 -18.50
CA PRO A 133 -0.72 7.80 -17.51
C PRO A 133 -1.95 7.12 -18.11
N ARG A 134 -2.19 5.86 -17.72
CA ARG A 134 -3.29 5.02 -18.22
C ARG A 134 -4.11 4.44 -17.08
N GLY A 135 -5.22 3.82 -17.46
CA GLY A 135 -6.11 3.12 -16.56
C GLY A 135 -7.48 3.78 -16.47
N PRO A 136 -8.37 3.17 -15.66
CA PRO A 136 -9.81 3.45 -15.70
C PRO A 136 -10.19 4.92 -15.60
N ILE A 137 -9.52 5.69 -14.74
CA ILE A 137 -9.84 7.11 -14.54
C ILE A 137 -9.46 8.00 -15.73
N TYR A 138 -8.40 7.64 -16.47
CA TYR A 138 -7.93 8.40 -17.62
C TYR A 138 -8.77 8.13 -18.88
N GLU A 139 -9.33 6.92 -18.97
CA GLU A 139 -10.14 6.45 -20.11
C GLU A 139 -11.63 6.77 -19.94
N ALA A 140 -12.08 6.98 -18.70
CA ALA A 140 -13.44 7.32 -18.33
C ALA A 140 -13.89 8.72 -18.77
N ASN A 141 -15.20 8.89 -18.97
CA ASN A 141 -15.83 10.20 -19.11
C ASN A 141 -15.96 10.91 -17.74
N PRO A 142 -16.31 12.22 -17.68
CA PRO A 142 -16.39 12.95 -16.41
C PRO A 142 -17.30 12.33 -15.33
N GLU A 143 -18.45 11.77 -15.71
CA GLU A 143 -19.37 11.15 -14.74
C GLU A 143 -18.76 9.86 -14.16
N GLU A 144 -18.16 9.05 -15.02
CA GLU A 144 -17.49 7.80 -14.63
C GLU A 144 -16.27 8.06 -13.74
N ARG A 145 -15.49 9.11 -14.01
CA ARG A 145 -14.38 9.53 -13.13
C ARG A 145 -14.86 9.86 -11.72
N GLY A 146 -15.97 10.61 -11.62
CA GLY A 146 -16.59 10.91 -10.34
C GLY A 146 -17.03 9.67 -9.58
N LYS A 147 -17.55 8.65 -10.29
CA LYS A 147 -17.92 7.35 -9.72
C LYS A 147 -16.69 6.57 -9.23
N ILE A 148 -15.64 6.45 -10.05
CA ILE A 148 -14.38 5.77 -9.69
C ILE A 148 -13.76 6.38 -8.44
N TRP A 149 -13.70 7.72 -8.38
CA TRP A 149 -13.13 8.44 -7.23
C TRP A 149 -13.95 8.23 -5.95
N ARG A 150 -15.28 8.37 -6.06
CA ARG A 150 -16.19 8.12 -4.94
C ARG A 150 -16.05 6.70 -4.42
N GLN A 151 -16.05 5.71 -5.30
CA GLN A 151 -15.91 4.30 -4.92
C GLN A 151 -14.57 4.02 -4.23
N SER A 152 -13.50 4.71 -4.66
CA SER A 152 -12.19 4.62 -4.02
C SER A 152 -12.25 5.11 -2.56
N LEU A 153 -12.85 6.27 -2.31
CA LEU A 153 -13.02 6.83 -0.96
C LEU A 153 -13.95 5.96 -0.10
N GLU A 154 -15.02 5.43 -0.67
CA GLU A 154 -15.96 4.54 0.02
C GLU A 154 -15.30 3.22 0.42
N VAL A 155 -14.40 2.66 -0.40
CA VAL A 155 -13.61 1.48 -0.02
C VAL A 155 -12.64 1.78 1.11
N VAL A 156 -11.97 2.94 1.10
CA VAL A 156 -11.11 3.36 2.22
C VAL A 156 -11.94 3.50 3.51
N ALA A 157 -13.09 4.18 3.44
CA ALA A 157 -14.01 4.30 4.57
C ALA A 157 -14.52 2.94 5.06
N LYS A 158 -14.83 2.01 4.15
CA LYS A 158 -15.23 0.63 4.49
C LYS A 158 -14.13 -0.08 5.28
N ILE A 159 -12.87 0.01 4.86
CA ILE A 159 -11.73 -0.57 5.59
C ILE A 159 -11.63 0.06 6.99
N ASN A 160 -11.77 1.38 7.09
CA ASN A 160 -11.62 2.11 8.34
C ASN A 160 -12.82 1.97 9.30
N THR A 161 -13.91 1.32 8.88
CA THR A 161 -15.10 1.05 9.71
C THR A 161 -15.29 -0.43 10.04
N ILE A 162 -14.33 -1.28 9.64
CA ILE A 162 -14.31 -2.68 10.01
C ILE A 162 -14.18 -2.86 11.53
N ASP A 163 -14.95 -3.79 12.05
CA ASP A 163 -14.84 -4.25 13.43
C ASP A 163 -13.59 -5.13 13.60
N CYS A 164 -12.50 -4.52 14.05
CA CYS A 164 -11.22 -5.19 14.18
C CYS A 164 -11.23 -6.32 15.22
N GLU A 165 -12.09 -6.24 16.24
CA GLU A 165 -12.20 -7.27 17.28
C GLU A 165 -12.82 -8.54 16.69
N LYS A 166 -13.87 -8.39 15.88
CA LYS A 166 -14.52 -9.53 15.21
C LYS A 166 -13.61 -10.23 14.22
N LEU A 167 -12.71 -9.51 13.55
CA LEU A 167 -11.80 -10.07 12.55
C LEU A 167 -10.48 -10.60 13.11
N GLY A 168 -10.28 -10.52 14.43
CA GLY A 168 -9.14 -11.15 15.11
C GLY A 168 -7.78 -10.50 14.78
N PHE A 169 -7.73 -9.19 14.57
CA PHE A 169 -6.47 -8.48 14.25
C PHE A 169 -5.52 -8.30 15.45
N SER A 170 -5.40 -9.28 16.34
CA SER A 170 -4.46 -9.24 17.47
C SER A 170 -3.02 -8.96 17.03
N ASP A 171 -2.67 -9.41 15.82
CA ASP A 171 -1.32 -9.35 15.27
C ASP A 171 -1.00 -8.02 14.55
N VAL A 172 -2.00 -7.18 14.25
CA VAL A 172 -1.82 -5.86 13.61
C VAL A 172 -1.59 -4.75 14.65
N GLY A 173 -1.61 -5.13 15.94
CA GLY A 173 -1.56 -4.27 17.11
C GLY A 173 -2.92 -4.30 17.81
N ALA A 174 -2.97 -4.77 19.05
CA ALA A 174 -4.23 -4.86 19.78
C ALA A 174 -4.92 -3.47 19.88
N PRO A 175 -6.23 -3.37 19.56
CA PRO A 175 -7.05 -2.19 19.89
C PRO A 175 -6.96 -1.86 21.38
N GLY A 176 -7.04 -0.57 21.75
CA GLY A 176 -7.16 -0.14 23.15
C GLY A 176 -6.03 0.73 23.72
N CYS A 177 -5.16 1.29 22.87
CA CYS A 177 -4.35 2.45 23.26
C CYS A 177 -4.12 3.38 22.07
N GLU A 178 -4.97 4.40 21.99
CA GLU A 178 -5.17 5.38 20.94
C GLU A 178 -3.92 6.27 20.78
N ILE A 179 -3.37 6.76 21.89
CA ILE A 179 -2.10 7.50 21.92
C ILE A 179 -0.94 6.62 21.42
N ALA A 180 -0.91 5.35 21.84
CA ALA A 180 0.14 4.45 21.40
C ALA A 180 0.06 4.15 19.88
N ALA A 181 -1.10 4.31 19.24
CA ALA A 181 -1.22 4.15 17.79
C ALA A 181 -0.45 5.24 17.02
N LEU A 182 -0.63 6.51 17.42
CA LEU A 182 0.16 7.62 16.86
C LEU A 182 1.64 7.50 17.20
N ASP A 183 1.99 7.21 18.46
CA ASP A 183 3.39 7.07 18.87
C ASP A 183 4.11 5.94 18.13
N ARG A 184 3.43 4.81 17.89
CA ARG A 184 3.97 3.70 17.07
C ARG A 184 4.29 4.15 15.66
N GLN A 185 3.38 4.89 15.02
CA GLN A 185 3.60 5.40 13.66
C GLN A 185 4.73 6.43 13.65
N ILE A 186 4.71 7.42 14.54
CA ILE A 186 5.78 8.43 14.64
C ILE A 186 7.14 7.74 14.84
N GLY A 187 7.23 6.81 15.80
CA GLY A 187 8.47 6.09 16.07
C GLY A 187 8.92 5.20 14.91
N PHE A 188 8.01 4.58 14.16
CA PHE A 188 8.35 3.83 12.95
C PHE A 188 8.98 4.72 11.89
N TYR A 189 8.36 5.87 11.59
CA TYR A 189 8.89 6.79 10.59
C TYR A 189 10.15 7.50 11.06
N GLU A 190 10.37 7.66 12.37
CA GLU A 190 11.65 8.14 12.95
C GLU A 190 12.79 7.17 12.64
N ARG A 191 12.60 5.88 12.92
CA ARG A 191 13.58 4.85 12.55
C ARG A 191 13.76 4.73 11.04
N MET A 192 12.68 4.87 10.26
CA MET A 192 12.75 4.81 8.80
C MET A 192 13.54 5.98 8.23
N ALA A 193 13.33 7.21 8.72
CA ALA A 193 14.05 8.40 8.26
C ALA A 193 15.54 8.30 8.58
N GLU A 194 15.89 7.81 9.77
CA GLU A 194 17.28 7.55 10.16
C GLU A 194 17.92 6.47 9.27
N TRP A 195 17.26 5.32 9.11
CA TRP A 195 17.74 4.23 8.27
C TRP A 195 17.89 4.61 6.79
N ALA A 196 16.99 5.43 6.26
CA ALA A 196 17.03 5.89 4.88
C ALA A 196 17.95 7.10 4.66
N GLU A 197 18.50 7.69 5.73
CA GLU A 197 19.32 8.90 5.72
C GLU A 197 18.61 10.05 4.98
N ILE A 198 17.39 10.37 5.42
CA ILE A 198 16.57 11.43 4.79
C ILE A 198 17.10 12.81 5.16
N GLU A 199 17.29 13.64 4.14
CA GLU A 199 17.75 15.04 4.25
C GLU A 199 16.65 16.03 3.82
N PRO A 200 16.67 17.30 4.31
CA PRO A 200 17.60 17.82 5.31
C PRO A 200 17.23 17.35 6.73
N ARG A 201 18.22 16.85 7.48
CA ARG A 201 18.02 16.30 8.83
C ARG A 201 17.36 17.28 9.80
N SER A 202 17.70 18.57 9.73
CA SER A 202 17.12 19.64 10.57
C SER A 202 15.61 19.77 10.41
N LEU A 203 15.10 19.64 9.19
CA LEU A 203 13.67 19.69 8.89
C LEU A 203 12.97 18.44 9.43
N VAL A 204 13.56 17.26 9.20
CA VAL A 204 13.04 15.98 9.69
C VAL A 204 12.93 15.98 11.21
N GLU A 205 13.99 16.40 11.92
CA GLU A 205 14.00 16.51 13.39
C GLU A 205 12.96 17.52 13.89
N SER A 206 12.87 18.69 13.25
CA SER A 206 11.88 19.72 13.62
C SER A 206 10.44 19.24 13.40
N ALA A 207 10.18 18.48 12.35
CA ALA A 207 8.88 17.86 12.10
C ALA A 207 8.54 16.82 13.17
N PHE A 208 9.48 15.96 13.57
CA PHE A 208 9.26 15.02 14.67
C PHE A 208 8.94 15.72 15.98
N ASP A 209 9.68 16.78 16.32
CA ASP A 209 9.41 17.59 17.51
C ASP A 209 8.01 18.20 17.45
N TRP A 210 7.59 18.69 16.28
CA TRP A 210 6.24 19.22 16.07
C TRP A 210 5.17 18.13 16.30
N PHE A 211 5.31 16.95 15.70
CA PHE A 211 4.34 15.86 15.89
C PHE A 211 4.28 15.40 17.36
N LYS A 212 5.44 15.22 18.00
CA LYS A 212 5.52 14.84 19.42
C LYS A 212 4.88 15.89 20.32
N LYS A 213 5.04 17.19 20.02
CA LYS A 213 4.47 18.30 20.80
C LYS A 213 2.97 18.48 20.59
N ASN A 214 2.48 18.24 19.37
CA ASN A 214 1.08 18.46 18.98
C ASN A 214 0.25 17.17 18.93
N ARG A 215 0.79 16.06 19.46
CA ARG A 215 0.05 14.80 19.55
C ARG A 215 -1.24 14.99 20.35
N PHE A 216 -2.26 14.26 19.93
CA PHE A 216 -3.55 14.20 20.59
C PHE A 216 -3.98 12.74 20.72
N GLU A 217 -5.09 12.50 21.41
CA GLU A 217 -5.69 11.18 21.52
C GLU A 217 -6.79 11.04 20.45
N PRO A 218 -6.62 10.18 19.43
CA PRO A 218 -7.67 10.00 18.42
C PRO A 218 -8.93 9.40 19.04
N ALA A 219 -10.09 9.99 18.75
CA ALA A 219 -11.37 9.49 19.22
C ALA A 219 -11.77 8.14 18.57
N HIS A 220 -11.22 7.84 17.40
CA HIS A 220 -11.57 6.67 16.61
C HIS A 220 -10.32 6.03 16.02
N ILE A 221 -10.09 4.77 16.39
CA ILE A 221 -8.99 3.95 15.90
C ILE A 221 -9.57 2.79 15.09
N CYS A 222 -8.92 2.47 13.97
CA CYS A 222 -9.35 1.43 13.06
C CYS A 222 -8.16 0.71 12.43
N LEU A 223 -8.45 -0.29 11.60
CA LEU A 223 -7.51 -0.77 10.60
C LEU A 223 -7.28 0.33 9.57
N CYS A 224 -6.03 0.75 9.42
CA CYS A 224 -5.58 1.59 8.32
C CYS A 224 -4.96 0.69 7.25
N TRP A 225 -5.38 0.90 6.00
CA TRP A 225 -4.77 0.28 4.83
C TRP A 225 -3.31 0.73 4.69
N GLY A 226 -3.02 2.01 4.93
CA GLY A 226 -1.67 2.55 4.96
C GLY A 226 -1.25 3.20 3.65
N ASP A 227 -1.15 2.45 2.55
CA ASP A 227 -0.94 2.99 1.19
C ASP A 227 -2.26 3.17 0.45
N ALA A 228 -3.18 3.92 1.08
CA ALA A 228 -4.54 4.11 0.61
C ALA A 228 -4.64 5.03 -0.60
N ARG A 229 -4.51 4.47 -1.81
CA ARG A 229 -4.52 5.25 -3.06
C ARG A 229 -5.22 4.53 -4.23
N PRO A 230 -5.82 5.28 -5.18
CA PRO A 230 -6.53 4.68 -6.31
C PRO A 230 -5.71 3.71 -7.17
N ALA A 231 -4.40 3.93 -7.26
CA ALA A 231 -3.47 3.09 -8.01
C ALA A 231 -3.25 1.68 -7.41
N ASN A 232 -3.64 1.46 -6.14
CA ASN A 232 -3.62 0.15 -5.49
C ASN A 232 -5.01 -0.50 -5.40
N LEU A 233 -5.96 0.01 -6.19
CA LEU A 233 -7.27 -0.60 -6.40
C LEU A 233 -7.27 -1.23 -7.79
N MET A 234 -7.78 -2.46 -7.87
CA MET A 234 -8.05 -3.13 -9.14
C MET A 234 -9.48 -2.85 -9.56
N TYR A 235 -9.66 -2.48 -10.82
CA TYR A 235 -10.96 -2.14 -11.39
C TYR A 235 -11.31 -3.07 -12.53
N ARG A 236 -12.58 -3.41 -12.65
CA ARG A 236 -13.09 -4.14 -13.80
C ARG A 236 -14.53 -3.73 -14.03
N ASP A 237 -14.86 -3.40 -15.28
CA ASP A 237 -16.23 -3.02 -15.67
C ASP A 237 -16.81 -1.89 -14.81
N GLY A 238 -15.96 -0.94 -14.38
CA GLY A 238 -16.33 0.21 -13.55
C GLY A 238 -16.40 -0.05 -12.04
N GLU A 239 -16.08 -1.26 -11.57
CA GLU A 239 -16.17 -1.67 -10.16
C GLU A 239 -14.81 -2.09 -9.59
N ILE A 240 -14.59 -1.85 -8.29
CA ILE A 240 -13.39 -2.31 -7.58
C ILE A 240 -13.49 -3.82 -7.31
N THR A 241 -12.53 -4.58 -7.84
CA THR A 241 -12.45 -6.04 -7.67
C THR A 241 -11.44 -6.48 -6.64
N ALA A 242 -10.46 -5.65 -6.29
CA ALA A 242 -9.51 -5.92 -5.21
C ALA A 242 -8.82 -4.66 -4.68
N VAL A 243 -8.55 -4.67 -3.38
CA VAL A 243 -7.62 -3.79 -2.67
C VAL A 243 -6.33 -4.55 -2.48
N ILE A 244 -5.22 -4.01 -2.98
CA ILE A 244 -3.89 -4.63 -2.93
C ILE A 244 -2.89 -3.76 -2.17
N ASP A 245 -1.68 -4.27 -1.97
CA ASP A 245 -0.57 -3.56 -1.32
C ASP A 245 -0.88 -3.16 0.13
N TRP A 246 -0.79 -4.13 1.03
CA TRP A 246 -1.15 -3.99 2.45
C TRP A 246 0.08 -3.94 3.37
N ASP A 247 1.27 -3.68 2.84
CA ASP A 247 2.54 -3.68 3.59
C ASP A 247 2.62 -2.56 4.65
N MET A 248 1.99 -1.42 4.35
CA MET A 248 1.87 -0.25 5.23
C MET A 248 0.69 -0.35 6.21
N THR A 249 -0.01 -1.48 6.25
CA THR A 249 -1.17 -1.64 7.15
C THR A 249 -0.78 -1.55 8.61
N HIS A 250 -1.62 -0.88 9.39
CA HIS A 250 -1.43 -0.65 10.82
C HIS A 250 -2.74 -0.29 11.50
N ILE A 251 -2.77 -0.33 12.83
CA ILE A 251 -3.83 0.27 13.62
C ILE A 251 -3.52 1.76 13.85
N GLY A 252 -4.44 2.64 13.47
CA GLY A 252 -4.28 4.09 13.50
C GLY A 252 -5.61 4.83 13.54
N ALA A 253 -5.56 6.16 13.52
CA ALA A 253 -6.79 6.96 13.44
C ALA A 253 -7.41 6.87 12.05
N THR A 254 -8.74 6.84 11.97
CA THR A 254 -9.52 6.78 10.72
C THR A 254 -9.06 7.81 9.69
N GLU A 255 -8.77 9.04 10.13
CA GLU A 255 -8.33 10.16 9.31
C GLU A 255 -7.00 9.91 8.56
N THR A 256 -6.20 8.93 9.02
CA THR A 256 -4.85 8.66 8.49
C THR A 256 -4.87 8.21 7.04
N ASP A 257 -5.80 7.35 6.65
CA ASP A 257 -5.85 6.84 5.27
C ASP A 257 -6.40 7.91 4.32
N LEU A 258 -7.41 8.70 4.72
CA LEU A 258 -7.87 9.82 3.89
C LEU A 258 -6.75 10.86 3.71
N ALA A 259 -6.03 11.19 4.77
CA ALA A 259 -4.91 12.12 4.69
C ALA A 259 -3.81 11.62 3.74
N TRP A 260 -3.52 10.31 3.76
CA TRP A 260 -2.62 9.68 2.79
C TRP A 260 -3.14 9.79 1.36
N PHE A 261 -4.42 9.45 1.15
CA PHE A 261 -5.09 9.55 -0.13
C PHE A 261 -4.99 10.96 -0.72
N LEU A 262 -5.29 11.99 0.08
CA LEU A 262 -5.18 13.40 -0.32
C LEU A 262 -3.74 13.86 -0.58
N ALA A 263 -2.76 13.34 0.17
CA ALA A 263 -1.36 13.65 -0.06
C ALA A 263 -0.84 13.04 -1.38
N ILE A 264 -1.29 11.82 -1.72
CA ILE A 264 -0.98 11.17 -3.00
C ILE A 264 -1.70 11.88 -4.16
N ASP A 265 -2.95 12.28 -3.99
CA ASP A 265 -3.69 13.08 -4.97
C ASP A 265 -2.95 14.40 -5.26
N TRP A 266 -2.53 15.13 -4.21
CA TRP A 266 -1.70 16.32 -4.36
C TRP A 266 -0.39 16.04 -5.10
N LEU A 267 0.29 14.93 -4.78
CA LEU A 267 1.55 14.57 -5.45
C LEU A 267 1.34 14.33 -6.96
N ASN A 268 0.18 13.79 -7.32
CA ASN A 268 -0.20 13.52 -8.71
C ASN A 268 -0.81 14.75 -9.42
N GLY A 269 -1.16 15.79 -8.67
CA GLY A 269 -1.72 17.02 -9.17
C GLY A 269 -0.69 17.96 -9.81
N ASP A 270 -1.16 19.16 -10.13
CA ASP A 270 -0.42 20.24 -10.76
C ASP A 270 0.66 20.86 -9.85
N GLU A 271 0.36 21.04 -8.56
CA GLU A 271 1.30 21.52 -7.54
C GLU A 271 2.36 20.49 -7.14
N GLY A 272 2.13 19.21 -7.46
CA GLY A 272 3.01 18.09 -7.12
C GLY A 272 3.99 17.74 -8.25
N LEU A 273 4.24 16.45 -8.42
CA LEU A 273 5.09 15.90 -9.48
C LEU A 273 4.32 15.53 -10.74
N GLY A 274 3.00 15.41 -10.66
CA GLY A 274 2.20 15.05 -11.82
C GLY A 274 2.14 16.15 -12.88
N GLY A 275 2.27 17.42 -12.49
CA GLY A 275 2.47 18.56 -13.38
C GLY A 275 1.36 18.79 -14.40
N ARG A 276 0.16 18.23 -14.16
CA ARG A 276 -1.00 18.35 -15.06
C ARG A 276 -2.25 18.70 -14.24
N PRO A 277 -3.20 19.43 -14.83
CA PRO A 277 -4.46 19.74 -14.17
C PRO A 277 -5.25 18.46 -13.87
N TYR A 278 -6.07 18.52 -12.81
CA TYR A 278 -7.04 17.48 -12.50
C TYR A 278 -7.99 17.24 -13.68
N LEU A 279 -8.40 15.99 -13.85
CA LEU A 279 -9.34 15.60 -14.90
C LEU A 279 -10.74 16.14 -14.59
N GLU A 280 -11.44 16.61 -15.60
CA GLU A 280 -12.84 17.01 -15.47
C GLU A 280 -13.68 15.84 -14.93
N GLY A 281 -14.53 16.14 -13.95
CA GLY A 281 -15.41 15.17 -13.29
C GLY A 281 -14.86 14.56 -11.99
N MET A 282 -13.59 14.81 -11.67
CA MET A 282 -13.03 14.41 -10.38
C MET A 282 -13.53 15.32 -9.24
N PRO A 283 -13.99 14.76 -8.11
CA PRO A 283 -14.29 15.52 -6.91
C PRO A 283 -13.09 16.33 -6.42
N ASP A 284 -13.32 17.57 -6.03
CA ASP A 284 -12.27 18.38 -5.40
C ASP A 284 -11.96 17.88 -3.97
N ARG A 285 -10.96 18.48 -3.32
CA ARG A 285 -10.59 18.12 -1.93
C ARG A 285 -11.77 18.24 -0.96
N LYS A 286 -12.59 19.28 -1.07
CA LYS A 286 -13.71 19.53 -0.14
C LYS A 286 -14.81 18.50 -0.35
N GLU A 287 -15.09 18.12 -1.58
CA GLU A 287 -16.03 17.06 -1.91
C GLU A 287 -15.50 15.70 -1.48
N SER A 288 -14.21 15.40 -1.71
CA SER A 288 -13.57 14.15 -1.28
C SER A 288 -13.66 13.95 0.24
N ILE A 289 -13.40 15.00 1.02
CA ILE A 289 -13.60 14.97 2.47
C ILE A 289 -15.06 14.68 2.82
N ARG A 290 -16.02 15.31 2.15
CA ARG A 290 -17.45 15.08 2.41
C ARG A 290 -17.87 13.64 2.09
N ILE A 291 -17.45 13.11 0.94
CA ILE A 291 -17.72 11.72 0.55
C ILE A 291 -17.22 10.76 1.62
N TYR A 292 -15.99 10.97 2.08
CA TYR A 292 -15.40 10.13 3.10
C TYR A 292 -16.13 10.26 4.45
N GLU A 293 -16.42 11.49 4.91
CA GLU A 293 -17.21 11.76 6.13
C GLU A 293 -18.59 11.10 6.10
N ASP A 294 -19.29 11.18 4.97
CA ASP A 294 -20.59 10.56 4.78
C ASP A 294 -20.47 9.03 4.83
N ALA A 295 -19.42 8.45 4.24
CA ALA A 295 -19.17 7.01 4.23
C ALA A 295 -18.75 6.45 5.61
N VAL A 296 -17.94 7.18 6.39
CA VAL A 296 -17.62 6.79 7.78
C VAL A 296 -18.71 7.17 8.79
N GLY A 297 -19.71 7.95 8.37
CA GLY A 297 -20.86 8.35 9.19
C GLY A 297 -20.57 9.41 10.25
N ARG A 298 -19.46 10.16 10.12
CA ARG A 298 -19.05 11.20 11.08
C ARG A 298 -18.18 12.28 10.46
N LYS A 299 -18.05 13.41 11.15
CA LYS A 299 -17.05 14.44 10.81
C LYS A 299 -15.65 14.01 11.22
N LEU A 300 -14.66 14.46 10.46
CA LEU A 300 -13.25 14.19 10.75
C LEU A 300 -12.72 15.17 11.79
N GLU A 301 -11.82 14.69 12.62
CA GLU A 301 -11.18 15.46 13.67
C GLU A 301 -9.68 15.56 13.42
N ASN A 302 -9.08 16.72 13.67
CA ASN A 302 -7.64 16.92 13.56
C ASN A 302 -7.03 16.54 12.17
N LEU A 303 -7.82 16.63 11.09
CA LEU A 303 -7.38 16.23 9.74
C LEU A 303 -6.07 16.92 9.32
N PHE A 304 -5.86 18.18 9.71
CA PHE A 304 -4.61 18.90 9.42
C PHE A 304 -3.37 18.18 9.97
N TYR A 305 -3.44 17.63 11.19
CA TYR A 305 -2.35 16.87 11.78
C TYR A 305 -2.06 15.61 10.96
N HIS A 306 -3.11 14.91 10.53
CA HIS A 306 -2.98 13.70 9.71
C HIS A 306 -2.46 14.01 8.30
N GLU A 307 -2.88 15.10 7.67
CA GLU A 307 -2.34 15.55 6.37
C GLU A 307 -0.86 15.93 6.49
N ALA A 308 -0.48 16.68 7.52
CA ALA A 308 0.92 16.98 7.79
C ALA A 308 1.71 15.67 7.99
N PHE A 309 1.19 14.73 8.77
CA PHE A 309 1.84 13.44 8.96
C PHE A 309 1.91 12.62 7.67
N ALA A 310 0.89 12.67 6.80
CA ALA A 310 0.90 12.03 5.49
C ALA A 310 1.99 12.59 4.57
N PHE A 311 2.14 13.92 4.49
CA PHE A 311 3.22 14.55 3.73
C PHE A 311 4.61 14.19 4.28
N PHE A 312 4.72 14.07 5.60
CA PHE A 312 5.96 13.64 6.23
C PHE A 312 6.33 12.20 5.88
N ARG A 313 5.37 11.27 6.03
CA ARG A 313 5.51 9.85 5.61
C ARG A 313 5.88 9.76 4.13
N LEU A 314 5.16 10.50 3.29
CA LEU A 314 5.37 10.54 1.86
C LEU A 314 6.77 11.08 1.53
N GLY A 315 7.26 12.11 2.24
CA GLY A 315 8.60 12.65 2.05
C GLY A 315 9.71 11.69 2.42
N ILE A 316 9.54 10.90 3.49
CA ILE A 316 10.49 9.86 3.88
C ILE A 316 10.52 8.74 2.83
N ILE A 317 9.36 8.24 2.41
CA ILE A 317 9.24 7.19 1.38
C ILE A 317 9.79 7.70 0.05
N PHE A 318 9.42 8.91 -0.34
CA PHE A 318 9.86 9.56 -1.57
C PHE A 318 11.38 9.72 -1.60
N GLY A 319 11.98 10.29 -0.55
CA GLY A 319 13.42 10.44 -0.45
C GLY A 319 14.15 9.09 -0.52
N ARG A 320 13.59 8.05 0.11
CA ARG A 320 14.12 6.69 0.03
C ARG A 320 14.04 6.12 -1.38
N VAL A 321 12.89 6.24 -2.04
CA VAL A 321 12.68 5.69 -3.38
C VAL A 321 13.56 6.42 -4.38
N VAL A 322 13.48 7.74 -4.45
CA VAL A 322 14.18 8.52 -5.48
C VAL A 322 15.71 8.43 -5.36
N LYS A 323 16.28 8.38 -4.14
CA LYS A 323 17.73 8.13 -3.92
C LYS A 323 18.22 6.82 -4.54
N ASN A 324 17.32 5.87 -4.80
CA ASN A 324 17.66 4.50 -5.19
C ASN A 324 17.00 4.03 -6.50
N ILE A 325 16.24 4.88 -7.21
CA ILE A 325 15.77 4.55 -8.56
C ILE A 325 16.98 4.49 -9.50
N PRO A 326 17.26 3.35 -10.15
CA PRO A 326 18.36 3.26 -11.11
C PRO A 326 18.12 4.19 -12.32
N GLY A 327 19.12 5.00 -12.67
CA GLY A 327 19.11 5.78 -13.91
C GLY A 327 18.52 7.18 -13.85
N ILE A 328 18.05 7.66 -12.69
CA ILE A 328 17.72 9.08 -12.49
C ILE A 328 19.00 9.81 -12.06
N PRO A 329 19.50 10.81 -12.84
CA PRO A 329 20.67 11.57 -12.42
C PRO A 329 20.35 12.39 -11.15
N PRO A 330 21.30 12.54 -10.20
CA PRO A 330 21.07 13.20 -8.91
C PRO A 330 20.46 14.60 -9.00
N GLU A 331 20.75 15.34 -10.08
CA GLU A 331 20.22 16.68 -10.36
C GLU A 331 18.74 16.71 -10.78
N TYR A 332 18.17 15.56 -11.15
CA TYR A 332 16.74 15.38 -11.45
C TYR A 332 15.97 14.78 -10.26
N ILE A 333 16.64 14.50 -9.13
CA ILE A 333 15.96 14.21 -7.86
C ILE A 333 15.39 15.55 -7.39
N PRO A 334 14.09 15.81 -7.52
CA PRO A 334 13.54 17.09 -7.08
C PRO A 334 13.87 17.26 -5.59
N GLN A 335 14.04 18.51 -5.15
CA GLN A 335 13.96 18.83 -3.73
C GLN A 335 12.72 18.12 -3.19
N ASN A 336 12.85 17.40 -2.08
CA ASN A 336 11.83 16.50 -1.56
C ASN A 336 10.48 17.23 -1.38
N LEU A 337 9.65 17.26 -2.44
CA LEU A 337 8.48 18.13 -2.53
C LEU A 337 7.48 17.87 -1.40
N PRO A 338 7.21 16.61 -1.01
CA PRO A 338 6.39 16.35 0.17
C PRO A 338 6.95 16.97 1.45
N LEU A 339 8.27 16.94 1.69
CA LEU A 339 8.87 17.60 2.85
C LEU A 339 8.83 19.12 2.76
N LEU A 340 8.97 19.70 1.57
CA LEU A 340 8.78 21.15 1.38
C LEU A 340 7.33 21.58 1.64
N LYS A 341 6.36 20.80 1.14
CA LYS A 341 4.93 21.00 1.44
C LYS A 341 4.68 20.95 2.94
N LEU A 342 5.24 19.95 3.62
CA LEU A 342 5.18 19.83 5.08
C LEU A 342 5.79 21.05 5.78
N ALA A 343 6.98 21.48 5.37
CA ALA A 343 7.66 22.62 5.98
C ALA A 343 6.81 23.88 5.90
N ASN A 344 6.15 24.12 4.76
CA ASN A 344 5.22 25.24 4.60
C ASN A 344 3.95 25.07 5.47
N MET A 345 3.41 23.86 5.57
CA MET A 345 2.24 23.60 6.42
C MET A 345 2.53 23.87 7.89
N LEU A 346 3.72 23.50 8.36
CA LEU A 346 4.11 23.58 9.77
C LEU A 346 4.89 24.85 10.13
N ASP A 347 5.10 25.75 9.17
CA ASP A 347 5.92 26.97 9.31
C ASP A 347 7.35 26.66 9.81
N LEU A 348 8.01 25.68 9.18
CA LEU A 348 9.37 25.22 9.49
C LEU A 348 10.43 25.79 8.52
N GLY A 349 10.05 26.78 7.69
CA GLY A 349 10.80 27.24 6.51
C GLY A 349 12.20 27.83 6.77
N ASP A 350 12.49 28.31 7.99
CA ASP A 350 13.81 28.85 8.35
C ASP A 350 14.90 27.78 8.52
N ARG A 351 14.62 26.50 8.22
CA ARG A 351 15.49 25.33 8.50
C ARG A 351 15.72 24.38 7.31
N ILE A 352 15.39 24.82 6.09
CA ILE A 352 15.54 24.08 4.82
C ILE A 352 16.93 24.29 4.22
#